data_AF-A0A938KGM7-F1
#
_entry.id   AF-A0A938KGM7-F1
#
_cell.length_a   1.000
_cell.length_b   1.000
_cell.length_c   1.000
_cell.angle_alpha   90.00
_cell.angle_beta   90.00
_cell.angle_gamma   90.00
#
_symmetry.space_group_name_H-M   'P 1'
#
loop_
_entity.id
_entity.type
_entity.pdbx_description
1 polymer ?
#
loop_
_entity_poly.entity_id
_entity_poly.type
_entity_poly.pdbx_seq_one_letter_code
_entity_poly.pdbx_strand_id
1 'polypeptide(L)'
;MRKAGLVLITVFWLGMMGALVRSEFTSRHSDGIPIPAHLIWERILQASDPSVLVLTLAGSNKRMGSFKWVPTIIEQQPAPQDNRDIEGMVAGITGYSLDLDGNALLQTDFWTNHIRISGRLNIDTNQAWTDFFLQLSVRPDVWVLEASAKEATLRVRSGTPGDPFERTLQLKDLTSPSKVLRELTGGALPEALLNLPAFPSSMGTNSSKIEARRDHRLRIGSHKIRSLLLRATILGHQELRLYINPQSGEVLRLDLPNQISLVNEILL
;
A
#
# COMPACT_ATOMS: atom_id res chain seq x y z
N MET A 1 15.30 -47.02 41.89
CA MET A 1 13.96 -46.59 41.40
C MET A 1 13.79 -45.07 41.27
N ARG A 2 14.33 -44.24 42.18
CA ARG A 2 14.20 -42.75 42.13
C ARG A 2 14.78 -42.05 40.88
N LYS A 3 15.87 -42.56 40.29
CA LYS A 3 16.54 -41.95 39.12
C LYS A 3 15.78 -42.16 37.80
N ALA A 4 15.03 -43.25 37.67
CA ALA A 4 14.28 -43.58 36.46
C ALA A 4 13.08 -42.66 36.25
N GLY A 5 12.39 -42.26 37.33
CA GLY A 5 11.26 -41.33 37.26
C GLY A 5 11.68 -39.92 36.80
N LEU A 6 12.85 -39.44 37.25
CA LEU A 6 13.39 -38.15 36.83
C LEU A 6 13.71 -38.12 35.33
N VAL A 7 14.33 -39.18 34.80
CA VAL A 7 14.62 -39.29 33.37
C VAL A 7 13.33 -39.28 32.55
N LEU A 8 12.30 -40.02 33.00
CA LEU A 8 11.01 -40.08 32.31
C LEU A 8 10.32 -38.70 32.26
N ILE A 9 10.36 -37.96 33.37
CA ILE A 9 9.80 -36.60 33.48
C ILE A 9 10.56 -35.63 32.58
N THR A 10 11.90 -35.69 32.54
CA THR A 10 12.71 -34.83 31.68
C THR A 10 12.47 -35.10 30.21
N VAL A 11 12.35 -36.38 29.81
CA VAL A 11 12.04 -36.76 28.42
C VAL A 11 10.62 -36.32 28.04
N PHE A 12 9.65 -36.49 28.94
CA PHE A 12 8.29 -36.00 28.73
C PHE A 12 8.26 -34.47 28.56
N TRP A 13 8.99 -33.74 29.41
CA TRP A 13 9.05 -32.28 29.36
C TRP A 13 9.74 -31.77 28.09
N LEU A 14 10.87 -32.36 27.70
CA LEU A 14 11.55 -32.04 26.43
C LEU A 14 10.69 -32.41 25.21
N GLY A 15 9.94 -33.52 25.28
CA GLY A 15 8.98 -33.91 24.26
C GLY A 15 7.83 -32.91 24.13
N MET A 16 7.28 -32.47 25.25
CA MET A 16 6.25 -31.42 25.30
C MET A 16 6.78 -30.08 24.79
N MET A 17 7.96 -29.64 25.24
CA MET A 17 8.61 -28.42 24.77
C MET A 17 8.86 -28.47 23.25
N GLY A 18 9.36 -29.62 22.76
CA GLY A 18 9.54 -29.87 21.34
C GLY A 18 8.24 -29.89 20.56
N ALA A 19 7.16 -30.45 21.11
CA ALA A 19 5.82 -30.46 20.50
C ALA A 19 5.20 -29.06 20.47
N LEU A 20 5.43 -28.25 21.50
CA LEU A 20 4.94 -26.87 21.61
C LEU A 20 5.65 -25.97 20.59
N VAL A 21 6.99 -26.05 20.54
CA VAL A 21 7.81 -25.43 19.48
C VAL A 21 7.37 -25.94 18.11
N ARG A 22 7.20 -27.26 17.93
CA ARG A 22 6.71 -27.80 16.65
C ARG A 22 5.31 -27.28 16.31
N SER A 23 4.40 -27.07 17.25
CA SER A 23 3.07 -26.51 16.99
C SER A 23 3.14 -25.01 16.61
N GLU A 24 4.04 -24.25 17.26
CA GLU A 24 4.26 -22.83 16.98
C GLU A 24 5.05 -22.57 15.68
N PHE A 25 5.89 -23.52 15.26
CA PHE A 25 6.78 -23.40 14.11
C PHE A 25 6.39 -24.29 12.91
N THR A 26 5.54 -25.30 13.08
CA THR A 26 5.06 -26.25 12.04
C THR A 26 3.56 -26.09 11.76
N SER A 27 3.00 -24.90 11.95
CA SER A 27 1.76 -24.57 11.25
C SER A 27 2.11 -24.28 9.79
N ARG A 28 2.08 -25.35 8.98
CA ARG A 28 2.30 -25.37 7.53
C ARG A 28 1.18 -24.69 6.71
N HIS A 29 0.40 -23.82 7.38
CA HIS A 29 -0.56 -22.90 6.78
C HIS A 29 -0.14 -21.48 7.18
N SER A 30 0.94 -20.98 6.55
CA SER A 30 1.45 -19.62 6.70
C SER A 30 0.54 -18.56 6.09
N ASP A 31 -0.69 -18.92 5.73
CA ASP A 31 -1.63 -18.03 5.08
C ASP A 31 -2.37 -17.13 6.06
N GLY A 32 -2.14 -17.27 7.37
CA GLY A 32 -2.78 -16.43 8.39
C GLY A 32 -4.29 -16.69 8.48
N ILE A 33 -4.97 -15.94 9.35
CA ILE A 33 -6.42 -16.06 9.54
C ILE A 33 -7.09 -15.00 8.66
N PRO A 34 -8.06 -15.35 7.79
CA PRO A 34 -8.76 -14.36 6.97
C PRO A 34 -9.50 -13.36 7.86
N ILE A 35 -9.36 -12.08 7.53
CA ILE A 35 -10.05 -10.96 8.18
C ILE A 35 -10.69 -10.05 7.12
N PRO A 36 -11.70 -9.26 7.48
CA PRO A 36 -12.21 -8.22 6.59
C PRO A 36 -11.13 -7.18 6.24
N ALA A 37 -11.05 -6.79 4.97
CA ALA A 37 -10.03 -5.84 4.50
C ALA A 37 -10.13 -4.44 5.12
N HIS A 38 -11.35 -4.00 5.48
CA HIS A 38 -11.54 -2.70 6.13
C HIS A 38 -10.78 -2.58 7.46
N LEU A 39 -10.58 -3.68 8.19
CA LEU A 39 -9.80 -3.67 9.44
C LEU A 39 -8.33 -3.32 9.21
N ILE A 40 -7.77 -3.71 8.07
CA ILE A 40 -6.41 -3.33 7.70
C ILE A 40 -6.36 -1.83 7.39
N TRP A 41 -7.39 -1.31 6.74
CA TRP A 41 -7.46 0.11 6.37
C TRP A 41 -7.64 1.02 7.58
N GLU A 42 -8.51 0.63 8.51
CA GLU A 42 -8.64 1.27 9.81
C GLU A 42 -7.29 1.35 10.53
N ARG A 43 -6.51 0.25 10.51
CA ARG A 43 -5.19 0.22 11.15
C ARG A 43 -4.18 1.14 10.50
N ILE A 44 -4.17 1.26 9.17
CA ILE A 44 -3.28 2.19 8.47
C ILE A 44 -3.64 3.64 8.80
N LEU A 45 -4.93 3.99 8.81
CA LEU A 45 -5.38 5.35 9.06
C LEU A 45 -5.15 5.81 10.50
N GLN A 46 -5.14 4.87 11.45
CA GLN A 46 -4.87 5.12 12.87
C GLN A 46 -3.39 4.94 13.23
N ALA A 47 -2.50 4.75 12.27
CA ALA A 47 -1.09 4.58 12.57
C ALA A 47 -0.52 5.86 13.21
N SER A 48 0.27 5.70 14.27
CA SER A 48 0.87 6.83 15.01
C SER A 48 1.99 7.49 14.24
N ASP A 49 2.72 6.70 13.44
CA ASP A 49 3.98 7.08 12.86
C ASP A 49 3.99 6.96 11.33
N PRO A 50 4.67 7.89 10.63
CA PRO A 50 4.80 7.82 9.20
C PRO A 50 5.68 6.64 8.79
N SER A 51 5.25 5.88 7.78
CA SER A 51 6.03 4.77 7.24
C SER A 51 6.97 5.27 6.15
N VAL A 52 8.28 5.27 6.42
CA VAL A 52 9.31 5.56 5.42
C VAL A 52 9.74 4.24 4.78
N LEU A 53 9.47 4.09 3.49
CA LEU A 53 9.73 2.91 2.70
C LEU A 53 10.85 3.17 1.70
N VAL A 54 11.80 2.25 1.59
CA VAL A 54 12.88 2.26 0.61
C VAL A 54 12.51 1.34 -0.56
N LEU A 55 12.59 1.87 -1.77
CA LEU A 55 12.36 1.12 -3.00
C LEU A 55 13.59 0.29 -3.34
N THR A 56 13.41 -1.02 -3.50
CA THR A 56 14.43 -1.98 -3.91
C THR A 56 13.89 -2.95 -4.97
N LEU A 57 14.79 -3.51 -5.78
CA LEU A 57 14.50 -4.71 -6.57
C LEU A 57 14.65 -5.92 -5.66
N ALA A 58 13.73 -6.88 -5.75
CA ALA A 58 13.69 -8.04 -4.88
C ALA A 58 14.99 -8.83 -5.03
N GLY A 59 15.68 -9.03 -3.90
CA GLY A 59 16.99 -9.70 -3.87
C GLY A 59 18.19 -8.78 -4.09
N SER A 60 17.98 -7.50 -4.42
CA SER A 60 19.03 -6.48 -4.47
C SER A 60 18.94 -5.56 -3.26
N ASN A 61 20.10 -5.22 -2.67
CA ASN A 61 20.18 -4.20 -1.62
C ASN A 61 20.40 -2.79 -2.20
N LYS A 62 20.26 -2.62 -3.53
CA LYS A 62 20.41 -1.33 -4.19
C LYS A 62 19.14 -0.49 -3.98
N ARG A 63 19.26 0.58 -3.20
CA ARG A 63 18.22 1.61 -3.03
C ARG A 63 17.98 2.33 -4.36
N MET A 64 16.76 2.22 -4.87
CA MET A 64 16.31 2.89 -6.09
C MET A 64 15.51 4.16 -5.79
N GLY A 65 15.02 4.31 -4.56
CA GLY A 65 14.14 5.41 -4.21
C GLY A 65 13.64 5.32 -2.78
N SER A 66 12.78 6.26 -2.40
CA SER A 66 12.09 6.25 -1.12
C SER A 66 10.68 6.80 -1.25
N PHE A 67 9.78 6.27 -0.45
CA PHE A 67 8.39 6.68 -0.33
C PHE A 67 8.07 6.90 1.13
N LYS A 68 7.36 7.95 1.45
CA LYS A 68 6.86 8.26 2.77
C LYS A 68 5.35 8.18 2.74
N TRP A 69 4.80 7.40 3.65
CA TRP A 69 3.38 7.25 3.86
C TRP A 69 2.99 7.89 5.19
N VAL A 70 2.13 8.91 5.17
CA VAL A 70 1.80 9.71 6.34
C VAL A 70 0.29 9.70 6.56
N PRO A 71 -0.22 8.93 7.53
CA PRO A 71 -1.60 9.07 7.99
C PRO A 71 -1.71 10.31 8.88
N THR A 72 -2.79 11.07 8.71
CA THR A 72 -3.08 12.30 9.45
C THR A 72 -4.55 12.37 9.80
N ILE A 73 -4.88 12.88 10.98
CA ILE A 73 -6.26 13.12 11.42
C ILE A 73 -6.67 14.51 10.96
N ILE A 74 -7.86 14.64 10.35
CA ILE A 74 -8.45 15.92 10.00
C ILE A 74 -9.34 16.34 11.18
N GLU A 75 -8.98 17.45 11.83
CA GLU A 75 -9.70 17.97 12.98
C GLU A 75 -10.73 19.02 12.58
N GLN A 76 -11.80 19.10 13.36
CA GLN A 76 -12.79 20.16 13.22
C GLN A 76 -12.15 21.50 13.58
N GLN A 77 -12.13 22.44 12.65
CA GLN A 77 -11.68 23.79 12.96
C GLN A 77 -12.68 24.41 13.95
N PRO A 78 -12.24 24.89 15.12
CA PRO A 78 -13.15 25.48 16.10
C PRO A 78 -13.86 26.69 15.48
N ALA A 79 -15.16 26.80 15.73
CA ALA A 79 -15.93 27.96 15.27
C ALA A 79 -15.32 29.23 15.89
N PRO A 80 -15.26 30.36 15.17
CA PRO A 80 -14.55 31.58 15.59
C PRO A 80 -15.11 32.27 16.86
N GLN A 81 -16.08 31.68 17.56
CA GLN A 81 -16.70 32.20 18.77
C GLN A 81 -16.48 31.35 20.03
N ASP A 82 -15.86 30.17 19.94
CA ASP A 82 -15.66 29.32 21.13
C ASP A 82 -14.30 29.60 21.76
N ASN A 83 -14.27 30.54 22.70
CA ASN A 83 -13.08 30.95 23.46
C ASN A 83 -12.66 29.91 24.52
N ARG A 84 -12.79 28.61 24.19
CA ARG A 84 -12.41 27.47 25.03
C ARG A 84 -11.26 26.69 24.39
N ASP A 85 -10.27 27.41 23.89
CA ASP A 85 -8.99 26.84 23.46
C ASP A 85 -8.25 26.32 24.69
N ILE A 86 -8.67 25.14 25.17
CA ILE A 86 -7.86 24.31 26.06
C ILE A 86 -6.84 23.64 25.15
N GLU A 87 -5.61 24.14 25.19
CA GLU A 87 -4.47 23.59 24.46
C GLU A 87 -4.37 22.07 24.72
N GLY A 88 -4.51 21.28 23.65
CA GLY A 88 -4.46 19.81 23.70
C GLY A 88 -5.82 19.08 23.66
N MET A 89 -6.97 19.78 23.57
CA MET A 89 -8.27 19.14 23.34
C MET A 89 -8.61 19.12 21.84
N VAL A 90 -8.58 17.94 21.22
CA VAL A 90 -9.01 17.74 19.82
C VAL A 90 -10.50 18.07 19.71
N ALA A 91 -10.85 19.09 18.92
CA ALA A 91 -12.22 19.63 18.82
C ALA A 91 -13.24 18.70 18.12
N GLY A 92 -12.81 17.49 17.74
CA GLY A 92 -13.61 16.48 17.05
C GLY A 92 -12.91 16.03 15.77
N ILE A 93 -12.90 14.74 15.50
CA ILE A 93 -12.33 14.18 14.27
C ILE A 93 -13.37 14.34 13.16
N THR A 94 -13.01 15.04 12.08
CA THR A 94 -13.86 15.24 10.89
C THR A 94 -13.49 14.31 9.74
N GLY A 95 -12.33 13.68 9.79
CA GLY A 95 -11.90 12.69 8.82
C GLY A 95 -10.44 12.30 8.98
N TYR A 96 -9.91 11.65 7.94
CA TYR A 96 -8.54 11.20 7.85
C TYR A 96 -7.95 11.64 6.50
N SER A 97 -6.68 12.00 6.49
CA SER A 97 -5.88 12.23 5.29
C SER A 97 -4.75 11.21 5.26
N LEU A 98 -4.45 10.72 4.06
CA LEU A 98 -3.34 9.84 3.81
C LEU A 98 -2.46 10.46 2.72
N ASP A 99 -1.32 11.02 3.13
CA ASP A 99 -0.36 11.63 2.23
C ASP A 99 0.72 10.61 1.83
N LEU A 100 1.05 10.62 0.54
CA LEU A 100 2.11 9.80 -0.05
C LEU A 100 3.07 10.74 -0.79
N ASP A 101 4.34 10.72 -0.43
CA ASP A 101 5.39 11.43 -1.19
C ASP A 101 6.54 10.46 -1.45
N GLY A 102 7.06 10.42 -2.66
CA GLY A 102 8.17 9.56 -2.97
C GLY A 102 8.95 9.96 -4.21
N ASN A 103 10.15 9.43 -4.28
CA ASN A 103 11.02 9.55 -5.43
C ASN A 103 11.59 8.19 -5.80
N ALA A 104 11.77 7.96 -7.09
CA ALA A 104 12.41 6.76 -7.59
C ALA A 104 13.31 7.09 -8.78
N LEU A 105 14.45 6.43 -8.86
CA LEU A 105 15.31 6.42 -10.03
C LEU A 105 14.93 5.20 -10.87
N LEU A 106 14.35 5.45 -12.04
CA LEU A 106 14.25 4.44 -13.07
C LEU A 106 15.56 4.44 -13.85
N GLN A 107 16.29 3.34 -13.78
CA GLN A 107 17.49 3.10 -14.57
C GLN A 107 17.23 1.86 -15.43
N THR A 108 17.01 2.08 -16.73
CA THR A 108 17.06 1.03 -17.75
C THR A 108 18.37 1.16 -18.54
N ASP A 109 18.71 0.14 -19.33
CA ASP A 109 19.97 0.09 -20.09
C ASP A 109 20.15 1.27 -21.07
N PHE A 110 19.06 1.94 -21.44
CA PHE A 110 19.02 3.03 -22.43
C PHE A 110 18.40 4.33 -21.91
N TRP A 111 17.89 4.37 -20.67
CA TRP A 111 17.20 5.55 -20.14
C TRP A 111 17.31 5.64 -18.61
N THR A 112 17.66 6.84 -18.12
CA THR A 112 17.67 7.14 -16.69
C THR A 112 16.73 8.32 -16.44
N ASN A 113 15.73 8.13 -15.59
CA ASN A 113 14.80 9.20 -15.21
C ASN A 113 14.45 9.17 -13.72
N HIS A 114 14.21 10.36 -13.18
CA HIS A 114 13.73 10.56 -11.83
C HIS A 114 12.21 10.67 -11.86
N ILE A 115 11.55 9.73 -11.19
CA ILE A 115 10.14 9.80 -10.89
C ILE A 115 9.99 10.54 -9.56
N ARG A 116 9.08 11.52 -9.51
CA ARG A 116 8.51 12.01 -8.26
C ARG A 116 7.02 11.71 -8.21
N ILE A 117 6.56 11.17 -7.09
CA ILE A 117 5.16 10.85 -6.83
C ILE A 117 4.74 11.63 -5.60
N SER A 118 3.63 12.36 -5.69
CA SER A 118 2.98 12.99 -4.54
C SER A 118 1.48 12.75 -4.64
N GLY A 119 0.86 12.25 -3.58
CA GLY A 119 -0.56 11.96 -3.56
C GLY A 119 -1.18 12.22 -2.19
N ARG A 120 -2.48 12.39 -2.21
CA ARG A 120 -3.31 12.60 -1.02
C ARG A 120 -4.64 11.88 -1.22
N LEU A 121 -5.07 11.17 -0.19
CA LEU A 121 -6.38 10.56 -0.12
C LEU A 121 -7.10 11.06 1.14
N ASN A 122 -8.22 11.76 0.95
CA ASN A 122 -9.08 12.19 2.04
C ASN A 122 -10.20 11.18 2.24
N ILE A 123 -10.50 10.90 3.50
CA ILE A 123 -11.45 9.89 3.92
C ILE A 123 -12.30 10.47 5.05
N ASP A 124 -13.61 10.28 4.99
CA ASP A 124 -14.53 10.68 6.04
C ASP A 124 -14.45 9.69 7.23
N THR A 125 -15.02 10.07 8.37
CA THR A 125 -15.14 9.28 9.60
C THR A 125 -15.79 7.90 9.40
N ASN A 126 -16.64 7.74 8.38
CA ASN A 126 -17.25 6.47 7.99
C ASN A 126 -16.33 5.59 7.11
N GLN A 127 -15.06 5.98 6.94
CA GLN A 127 -14.06 5.34 6.08
C GLN A 127 -14.39 5.35 4.58
N ALA A 128 -15.34 6.19 4.14
CA ALA A 128 -15.57 6.46 2.73
C ALA A 128 -14.57 7.52 2.23
N TRP A 129 -13.93 7.25 1.10
CA TRP A 129 -13.06 8.23 0.46
C TRP A 129 -13.88 9.43 -0.05
N THR A 130 -13.34 10.63 0.04
CA THR A 130 -13.99 11.86 -0.43
C THR A 130 -13.28 12.42 -1.65
N ASP A 131 -11.96 12.58 -1.54
CA ASP A 131 -11.14 13.22 -2.56
C ASP A 131 -9.81 12.47 -2.69
N PHE A 132 -9.33 12.38 -3.91
CA PHE A 132 -8.06 11.75 -4.24
C PHE A 132 -7.28 12.66 -5.18
N PHE A 133 -6.02 12.88 -4.83
CA PHE A 133 -5.06 13.61 -5.63
C PHE A 133 -3.82 12.74 -5.85
N LEU A 134 -3.34 12.66 -7.08
CA LEU A 134 -2.06 12.03 -7.40
C LEU A 134 -1.36 12.82 -8.48
N GLN A 135 -0.15 13.25 -8.19
CA GLN A 135 0.77 13.84 -9.16
C GLN A 135 1.96 12.92 -9.35
N LEU A 136 2.23 12.59 -10.61
CA LEU A 136 3.35 11.78 -11.07
C LEU A 136 4.18 12.64 -12.03
N SER A 137 5.38 13.01 -11.60
CA SER A 137 6.33 13.77 -12.41
C SER A 137 7.39 12.83 -12.97
N VAL A 138 7.45 12.71 -14.30
CA VAL A 138 8.44 11.91 -15.04
C VAL A 138 8.93 12.76 -16.19
N ARG A 139 10.10 13.39 -16.04
CA ARG A 139 10.53 14.43 -16.99
C ARG A 139 10.54 13.92 -18.44
N PRO A 140 10.03 14.71 -19.41
CA PRO A 140 9.54 16.09 -19.26
C PRO A 140 8.06 16.21 -18.81
N ASP A 141 7.35 15.10 -18.67
CA ASP A 141 5.91 15.06 -18.43
C ASP A 141 5.53 15.15 -16.95
N VAL A 142 4.39 15.77 -16.68
CA VAL A 142 3.74 15.75 -15.36
C VAL A 142 2.29 15.31 -15.54
N TRP A 143 1.92 14.26 -14.83
CA TRP A 143 0.57 13.74 -14.79
C TRP A 143 -0.07 14.12 -13.46
N VAL A 144 -1.28 14.66 -13.50
CA VAL A 144 -2.08 15.02 -12.34
C VAL A 144 -3.45 14.35 -12.45
N LEU A 145 -3.82 13.61 -11.42
CA LEU A 145 -5.11 12.95 -11.27
C LEU A 145 -5.81 13.58 -10.05
N GLU A 146 -7.02 14.07 -10.26
CA GLU A 146 -7.88 14.65 -9.23
C GLU A 146 -9.24 13.93 -9.32
N ALA A 147 -9.63 13.20 -8.28
CA ALA A 147 -10.94 12.55 -8.22
C ALA A 147 -11.73 13.02 -7.01
N SER A 148 -13.04 13.19 -7.18
CA SER A 148 -13.96 13.53 -6.10
C SER A 148 -15.16 12.58 -6.09
N ALA A 149 -15.41 11.98 -4.93
CA ALA A 149 -16.56 11.11 -4.70
C ALA A 149 -17.88 11.90 -4.77
N LYS A 150 -17.86 13.15 -4.31
CA LYS A 150 -19.03 14.05 -4.29
C LYS A 150 -19.49 14.40 -5.70
N GLU A 151 -18.54 14.71 -6.58
CA GLU A 151 -18.83 15.05 -7.98
C GLU A 151 -18.92 13.81 -8.88
N ALA A 152 -18.44 12.66 -8.39
CA ALA A 152 -18.30 11.42 -9.15
C ALA A 152 -17.44 11.57 -10.42
N THR A 153 -16.42 12.42 -10.36
CA THR A 153 -15.53 12.76 -11.48
C THR A 153 -14.07 12.38 -11.19
N LEU A 154 -13.32 12.13 -12.27
CA LEU A 154 -11.86 12.02 -12.30
C LEU A 154 -11.34 12.98 -13.38
N ARG A 155 -10.62 14.01 -12.96
CA ARG A 155 -9.90 14.92 -13.85
C ARG A 155 -8.46 14.45 -14.00
N VAL A 156 -8.02 14.32 -15.24
CA VAL A 156 -6.67 13.93 -15.62
C VAL A 156 -6.07 15.07 -16.41
N ARG A 157 -4.93 15.59 -15.92
CA ARG A 157 -4.08 16.53 -16.63
C ARG A 157 -2.75 15.85 -16.95
N SER A 158 -2.26 16.08 -18.15
CA SER A 158 -0.96 15.64 -18.62
C SER A 158 -0.40 16.67 -19.57
N GLY A 159 0.90 16.64 -19.84
CA GLY A 159 1.48 17.39 -20.93
C GLY A 159 2.81 18.03 -20.60
N THR A 160 3.53 18.37 -21.66
CA THR A 160 4.72 19.19 -21.63
C THR A 160 4.34 20.67 -21.70
N PRO A 161 5.23 21.59 -21.29
CA PRO A 161 5.05 23.02 -21.53
C PRO A 161 4.94 23.29 -23.05
N GLY A 162 3.72 23.34 -23.59
CA GLY A 162 3.44 23.53 -25.01
C GLY A 162 2.17 22.83 -25.52
N ASP A 163 1.82 21.67 -24.96
CA ASP A 163 0.63 20.89 -25.37
C ASP A 163 -0.05 20.24 -24.14
N PRO A 164 -0.82 21.02 -23.36
CA PRO A 164 -1.49 20.51 -22.17
C PRO A 164 -2.72 19.67 -22.53
N PHE A 165 -2.68 18.41 -22.13
CA PHE A 165 -3.79 17.48 -22.19
C PHE A 165 -4.63 17.56 -20.90
N GLU A 166 -5.92 17.84 -21.04
CA GLU A 166 -6.86 17.78 -19.93
C GLU A 166 -8.15 17.05 -20.31
N ARG A 167 -8.57 16.10 -19.46
CA ARG A 167 -9.81 15.35 -19.60
C ARG A 167 -10.49 15.15 -18.25
N THR A 168 -11.81 15.18 -18.27
CA THR A 168 -12.64 14.83 -17.11
C THR A 168 -13.48 13.62 -17.48
N LEU A 169 -13.34 12.57 -16.68
CA LEU A 169 -14.02 11.28 -16.81
C LEU A 169 -15.03 11.12 -15.67
N GLN A 170 -16.06 10.31 -15.85
CA GLN A 170 -16.93 9.92 -14.73
C GLN A 170 -16.36 8.67 -14.05
N LEU A 171 -16.44 8.59 -12.73
CA LEU A 171 -15.90 7.45 -11.98
C LEU A 171 -16.54 6.12 -12.37
N LYS A 172 -17.81 6.14 -12.80
CA LYS A 172 -18.51 4.95 -13.30
C LYS A 172 -17.83 4.35 -14.54
N ASP A 173 -17.13 5.17 -15.33
CA ASP A 173 -16.44 4.73 -16.54
C ASP A 173 -15.13 3.99 -16.23
N LEU A 174 -14.59 4.15 -15.00
CA LEU A 174 -13.44 3.37 -14.50
C LEU A 174 -13.71 1.87 -14.40
N THR A 175 -14.98 1.46 -14.36
CA THR A 175 -15.36 0.05 -14.46
C THR A 175 -14.98 -0.58 -15.81
N SER A 176 -14.68 0.25 -16.82
CA SER A 176 -14.20 -0.16 -18.13
C SER A 176 -12.78 0.41 -18.38
N PRO A 177 -11.72 -0.20 -17.82
CA PRO A 177 -10.35 0.31 -17.92
C PRO A 177 -9.88 0.56 -19.37
N SER A 178 -10.36 -0.25 -20.31
CA SER A 178 -10.06 -0.12 -21.74
C SER A 178 -10.65 1.14 -22.39
N LYS A 179 -11.82 1.62 -21.92
CA LYS A 179 -12.42 2.88 -22.39
C LYS A 179 -11.63 4.07 -21.88
N VAL A 180 -11.31 4.06 -20.59
CA VAL A 180 -10.50 5.09 -19.92
C VAL A 180 -9.14 5.24 -20.60
N LEU A 181 -8.44 4.14 -20.83
CA LEU A 181 -7.12 4.18 -21.48
C LEU A 181 -7.18 4.72 -22.91
N ARG A 182 -8.24 4.40 -23.66
CA ARG A 182 -8.42 4.91 -25.02
C ARG A 182 -8.70 6.41 -25.02
N GLU A 183 -9.52 6.89 -24.09
CA GLU A 183 -9.81 8.32 -23.94
C GLU A 183 -8.60 9.13 -23.45
N LEU A 184 -7.77 8.54 -22.57
CA LEU A 184 -6.57 9.17 -22.05
C LEU A 184 -5.40 9.23 -23.04
N THR A 185 -5.35 8.32 -24.01
CA THR A 185 -4.25 8.24 -24.98
C THR A 185 -4.65 8.66 -26.40
N GLY A 186 -5.88 9.15 -26.59
CA GLY A 186 -6.42 9.48 -27.91
C GLY A 186 -6.46 8.29 -28.87
N GLY A 187 -6.42 7.05 -28.35
CA GLY A 187 -6.31 5.82 -29.14
C GLY A 187 -4.91 5.48 -29.64
N ALA A 188 -3.91 6.32 -29.38
CA ALA A 188 -2.52 6.12 -29.78
C ALA A 188 -1.65 5.72 -28.58
N LEU A 189 -1.90 4.52 -28.01
CA LEU A 189 -0.91 3.94 -27.12
C LEU A 189 0.31 3.52 -27.96
N PRO A 190 1.52 4.04 -27.69
CA PRO A 190 2.73 3.43 -28.22
C PRO A 190 2.77 1.99 -27.71
N GLU A 191 2.96 1.01 -28.60
CA GLU A 191 3.07 -0.41 -28.20
C GLU A 191 4.12 -0.64 -27.10
N ALA A 192 5.10 0.26 -27.00
CA ALA A 192 6.10 0.30 -25.92
C ALA A 192 5.51 0.49 -24.51
N LEU A 193 4.43 1.25 -24.33
CA LEU A 193 3.77 1.43 -23.03
C LEU A 193 2.86 0.25 -22.66
N LEU A 194 2.29 -0.44 -23.65
CA LEU A 194 1.56 -1.70 -23.46
C LEU A 194 2.49 -2.88 -23.11
N ASN A 195 3.78 -2.76 -23.46
CA ASN A 195 4.83 -3.71 -23.11
C ASN A 195 5.57 -3.35 -21.81
N LEU A 196 5.21 -2.25 -21.14
CA LEU A 196 5.67 -2.03 -19.77
C LEU A 196 5.10 -3.17 -18.91
N PRO A 197 5.91 -3.81 -18.07
CA PRO A 197 5.51 -5.01 -17.34
C PRO A 197 4.44 -4.74 -16.27
N ALA A 198 3.97 -3.49 -16.14
CA ALA A 198 2.83 -3.07 -15.33
C ALA A 198 1.49 -3.07 -16.10
N PHE A 199 1.48 -3.13 -17.44
CA PHE A 199 0.26 -3.11 -18.25
C PHE A 199 0.03 -4.46 -18.94
N PRO A 200 -1.16 -5.06 -18.81
CA PRO A 200 -1.44 -6.35 -19.44
C PRO A 200 -1.79 -6.20 -20.91
N SER A 201 -1.22 -7.10 -21.71
CA SER A 201 -1.50 -7.27 -23.14
C SER A 201 -2.88 -7.87 -23.45
N SER A 202 -3.63 -8.34 -22.44
CA SER A 202 -5.05 -8.67 -22.58
C SER A 202 -5.84 -8.20 -21.36
N MET A 203 -6.70 -7.21 -21.57
CA MET A 203 -7.56 -6.63 -20.54
C MET A 203 -8.94 -7.31 -20.64
N GLY A 204 -8.99 -8.59 -20.29
CA GLY A 204 -10.25 -9.32 -20.10
C GLY A 204 -10.98 -8.84 -18.84
N THR A 205 -12.27 -9.16 -18.74
CA THR A 205 -13.15 -8.95 -17.57
C THR A 205 -12.67 -9.75 -16.35
N ASN A 206 -11.52 -9.39 -15.81
CA ASN A 206 -10.91 -10.06 -14.67
C ASN A 206 -11.28 -9.31 -13.39
N SER A 207 -12.03 -9.98 -12.51
CA SER A 207 -12.43 -9.46 -11.21
C SER A 207 -11.20 -9.18 -10.33
N SER A 208 -11.02 -7.93 -9.90
CA SER A 208 -10.07 -7.62 -8.84
C SER A 208 -10.50 -8.32 -7.55
N LYS A 209 -9.57 -8.99 -6.86
CA LYS A 209 -9.83 -9.66 -5.59
C LYS A 209 -8.96 -9.05 -4.51
N ILE A 210 -9.54 -8.80 -3.34
CA ILE A 210 -8.84 -8.29 -2.17
C ILE A 210 -9.03 -9.29 -1.04
N GLU A 211 -7.93 -9.80 -0.49
CA GLU A 211 -7.92 -10.71 0.64
C GLU A 211 -7.07 -10.11 1.76
N ALA A 212 -7.59 -10.14 2.97
CA ALA A 212 -6.87 -9.67 4.15
C ALA A 212 -6.70 -10.81 5.15
N ARG A 213 -5.52 -10.89 5.75
CA ARG A 213 -5.11 -11.96 6.67
C ARG A 213 -4.37 -11.39 7.87
N ARG A 214 -4.65 -11.91 9.06
CA ARG A 214 -3.92 -11.62 10.30
C ARG A 214 -2.99 -12.76 10.68
N ASP A 215 -2.08 -12.49 11.62
CA ASP A 215 -1.09 -13.46 12.12
C ASP A 215 -0.18 -14.04 11.02
N HIS A 216 -0.01 -13.30 9.93
CA HIS A 216 0.97 -13.63 8.92
C HIS A 216 2.38 -13.40 9.49
N ARG A 217 3.36 -14.17 9.01
CA ARG A 217 4.76 -14.04 9.46
C ARG A 217 5.62 -13.60 8.29
N LEU A 218 5.91 -12.29 8.24
CA LEU A 218 6.85 -11.72 7.28
C LEU A 218 8.27 -12.09 7.68
N ARG A 219 9.04 -12.69 6.77
CA ARG A 219 10.45 -12.98 6.97
C ARG A 219 11.30 -11.80 6.47
N ILE A 220 12.18 -11.29 7.34
CA ILE A 220 13.14 -10.24 7.03
C ILE A 220 14.51 -10.76 7.48
N GLY A 221 15.40 -11.02 6.51
CA GLY A 221 16.65 -11.74 6.76
C GLY A 221 16.43 -13.10 7.44
N SER A 222 16.99 -13.27 8.62
CA SER A 222 16.85 -14.46 9.49
C SER A 222 15.63 -14.40 10.42
N HIS A 223 15.00 -13.24 10.60
CA HIS A 223 13.94 -13.03 11.56
C HIS A 223 12.55 -13.12 10.93
N LYS A 224 11.54 -13.49 11.73
CA LYS A 224 10.13 -13.52 11.35
C LYS A 224 9.35 -12.58 12.25
N ILE A 225 8.64 -11.64 11.66
CA ILE A 225 7.85 -10.63 12.37
C ILE A 225 6.36 -10.89 12.06
N ARG A 226 5.50 -10.72 13.06
CA ARG A 226 4.04 -10.78 12.88
C ARG A 226 3.57 -9.60 12.03
N SER A 227 2.71 -9.85 11.06
CA SER A 227 2.12 -8.83 10.21
C SER A 227 0.66 -9.12 9.87
N LEU A 228 -0.07 -8.05 9.57
CA LEU A 228 -1.29 -8.12 8.79
C LEU A 228 -0.90 -8.14 7.31
N LEU A 229 -1.55 -8.95 6.50
CA LEU A 229 -1.29 -9.10 5.08
C LEU A 229 -2.55 -8.73 4.30
N LEU A 230 -2.45 -7.74 3.43
CA LEU A 230 -3.44 -7.43 2.41
C LEU A 230 -2.88 -7.90 1.06
N ARG A 231 -3.57 -8.82 0.40
CA ARG A 231 -3.30 -9.26 -0.96
C ARG A 231 -4.34 -8.66 -1.89
N ALA A 232 -3.90 -7.98 -2.93
CA ALA A 232 -4.79 -7.52 -3.99
C ALA A 232 -4.34 -8.13 -5.32
N THR A 233 -5.26 -8.82 -6.00
CA THR A 233 -5.05 -9.27 -7.37
C THR A 233 -5.70 -8.26 -8.30
N ILE A 234 -4.88 -7.56 -9.08
CA ILE A 234 -5.33 -6.62 -10.10
C ILE A 234 -5.22 -7.29 -11.48
N LEU A 235 -6.20 -7.02 -12.35
CA LEU A 235 -6.24 -7.50 -13.73
C LEU A 235 -6.21 -9.04 -13.84
N GLY A 236 -6.51 -9.75 -12.75
CA GLY A 236 -6.57 -11.21 -12.66
C GLY A 236 -5.24 -11.95 -12.52
N HIS A 237 -4.10 -11.26 -12.58
CA HIS A 237 -2.78 -11.90 -12.57
C HIS A 237 -1.68 -11.11 -11.85
N GLN A 238 -1.86 -9.80 -11.64
CA GLN A 238 -0.88 -9.00 -10.91
C GLN A 238 -1.22 -9.04 -9.42
N GLU A 239 -0.33 -9.61 -8.62
CA GLU A 239 -0.49 -9.68 -7.18
C GLU A 239 0.30 -8.56 -6.50
N LEU A 240 -0.39 -7.78 -5.67
CA LEU A 240 0.17 -6.84 -4.71
C LEU A 240 0.10 -7.45 -3.32
N ARG A 241 1.16 -7.31 -2.53
CA ARG A 241 1.15 -7.75 -1.12
C ARG A 241 1.61 -6.61 -0.23
N LEU A 242 0.73 -6.18 0.66
CA LEU A 242 1.00 -5.15 1.64
C LEU A 242 1.05 -5.78 3.04
N TYR A 243 2.18 -5.60 3.72
CA TYR A 243 2.43 -6.11 5.07
C TYR A 243 2.47 -4.95 6.04
N ILE A 244 1.68 -5.06 7.12
CA ILE A 244 1.45 -3.98 8.08
C ILE A 244 1.71 -4.48 9.49
N ASN A 245 2.24 -3.61 10.33
CA ASN A 245 2.42 -3.87 11.74
C ASN A 245 1.05 -3.95 12.43
N PRO A 246 0.67 -5.08 13.06
CA PRO A 246 -0.63 -5.23 13.69
C PRO A 246 -0.87 -4.25 14.86
N GLN A 247 0.21 -3.78 15.50
CA GLN A 247 0.15 -2.90 16.67
C GLN A 247 0.16 -1.43 16.27
N SER A 248 1.16 -1.00 15.50
CA SER A 248 1.34 0.41 15.13
C SER A 248 0.59 0.82 13.87
N GLY A 249 0.12 -0.11 13.04
CA GLY A 249 -0.50 0.22 11.75
C GLY A 249 0.48 0.64 10.65
N GLU A 250 1.78 0.71 10.96
CA GLU A 250 2.84 1.07 10.01
C GLU A 250 2.98 0.05 8.88
N VAL A 251 3.29 0.55 7.70
CA VAL A 251 3.60 -0.28 6.54
C VAL A 251 5.01 -0.82 6.70
N LEU A 252 5.13 -2.14 6.79
CA LEU A 252 6.40 -2.84 6.92
C LEU A 252 7.02 -3.12 5.55
N ARG A 253 6.19 -3.53 4.60
CA ARG A 253 6.62 -3.89 3.24
C ARG A 253 5.45 -3.84 2.26
N LEU A 254 5.71 -3.42 1.04
CA LEU A 254 4.81 -3.53 -0.10
C LEU A 254 5.54 -4.22 -1.25
N ASP A 255 5.09 -5.40 -1.62
CA ASP A 255 5.52 -6.10 -2.82
C ASP A 255 4.61 -5.70 -3.99
N LEU A 256 5.24 -5.16 -5.02
CA LEU A 256 4.64 -4.85 -6.30
C LEU A 256 4.99 -5.94 -7.33
N PRO A 257 4.27 -6.01 -8.47
CA PRO A 257 4.66 -6.87 -9.59
C PRO A 257 6.11 -6.62 -10.04
N ASN A 258 6.67 -7.58 -10.77
CA ASN A 258 8.01 -7.48 -11.38
C ASN A 258 9.14 -7.33 -10.37
N GLN A 259 9.02 -7.99 -9.22
CA GLN A 259 10.07 -8.02 -8.20
C GLN A 259 10.39 -6.62 -7.64
N ILE A 260 9.45 -5.68 -7.67
CA ILE A 260 9.64 -4.39 -7.02
C ILE A 260 9.14 -4.51 -5.58
N SER A 261 9.97 -4.12 -4.61
CA SER A 261 9.61 -4.15 -3.19
C SER A 261 9.88 -2.79 -2.58
N LEU A 262 8.95 -2.31 -1.78
CA LEU A 262 9.14 -1.18 -0.88
C LEU A 262 9.25 -1.75 0.53
N VAL A 263 10.38 -1.55 1.20
CA VAL A 263 10.62 -2.07 2.56
C VAL A 263 10.79 -0.92 3.51
N ASN A 264 10.17 -0.98 4.68
CA ASN A 264 10.35 0.06 5.68
C ASN A 264 11.83 0.20 6.06
N GLU A 265 12.32 1.44 6.11
CA GLU A 265 13.73 1.76 6.37
C GLU A 265 14.21 1.20 7.71
N ILE A 266 13.32 1.07 8.70
CA ILE A 266 13.63 0.48 10.02
C ILE A 266 14.01 -1.01 9.92
N LEU A 267 13.66 -1.68 8.81
CA LEU A 267 13.84 -3.12 8.61
C LEU A 267 15.04 -3.47 7.72
N LEU A 268 15.75 -2.47 7.20
CA LEU A 268 16.95 -2.61 6.36
C LEU A 268 18.24 -2.43 7.18
#